data_AF-A0A1Y1LQ17-F1
#
_entry.id   AF-A0A1Y1LQ17-F1
#
_cell.length_a   1.000
_cell.length_b   1.000
_cell.length_c   1.000
_cell.angle_alpha   90.00
_cell.angle_beta   90.00
_cell.angle_gamma   90.00
#
_symmetry.space_group_name_H-M   'P 1'
#
loop_
_entity.id
_entity.type
_entity.pdbx_description
1 polymer ?
#
loop_
_entity_poly.entity_id
_entity_poly.type
_entity_poly.pdbx_seq_one_letter_code
_entity_poly.pdbx_strand_id
1 'polypeptide(L)'
;MIFVCSATHKTKSMFFFLAQTEQGDIFKITLETDEDVVTEIKLKYFDTVPVATAMCVLKTGFLFVASEFGNHFLYQIAHLGDDDDELEFSSAMPLEEGDTFFFAPRPLRNLVLVDEMESLSPILSCRVADLAGEDTPQLYMLCGRGPRSSLRVLRHGLEVSEMAVSELPGNPNAVWTVKRRSDGYSLVDKFQFASFR
;
A
#
# COMPACT_ATOMS: atom_id res chain seq x y z
N MET A 1 17.68 16.88 -1.19
CA MET A 1 16.31 16.43 -1.44
C MET A 1 16.06 16.46 -2.92
N ILE A 2 15.81 15.31 -3.53
CA ILE A 2 15.41 15.19 -4.93
C ILE A 2 14.05 14.49 -5.01
N PHE A 3 13.26 14.85 -6.03
CA PHE A 3 12.03 14.14 -6.36
C PHE A 3 12.34 12.97 -7.31
N VAL A 4 11.80 11.79 -7.03
CA VAL A 4 12.03 10.57 -7.80
C VAL A 4 10.93 10.28 -8.81
N CYS A 5 9.69 10.68 -8.50
CA CYS A 5 8.57 10.57 -9.41
C CYS A 5 7.50 11.64 -9.10
N SER A 6 6.59 11.83 -10.04
CA SER A 6 5.44 12.70 -9.86
C SER A 6 4.18 12.12 -10.50
N ALA A 7 3.03 12.51 -9.99
CA ALA A 7 1.74 12.25 -10.58
C ALA A 7 0.97 13.57 -10.72
N THR A 8 0.30 13.74 -11.86
CA THR A 8 -0.56 14.90 -12.11
C THR A 8 -2.01 14.46 -12.05
N HIS A 9 -2.82 15.20 -11.30
CA HIS A 9 -4.26 15.02 -11.33
C HIS A 9 -4.95 16.31 -11.75
N LYS A 10 -5.79 16.22 -12.78
CA LYS A 10 -6.56 17.33 -13.31
C LYS A 10 -8.04 16.98 -13.33
N THR A 11 -8.83 17.79 -12.62
CA THR A 11 -10.29 17.81 -12.72
C THR A 11 -10.72 19.02 -13.54
N LYS A 12 -12.03 19.22 -13.70
CA LYS A 12 -12.57 20.42 -14.38
C LYS A 12 -12.35 21.70 -13.57
N SER A 13 -12.31 21.60 -12.24
CA SER A 13 -12.27 22.75 -11.32
C SER A 13 -10.90 23.01 -10.72
N MET A 14 -10.03 21.99 -10.62
CA MET A 14 -8.73 22.10 -9.98
C MET A 14 -7.72 21.13 -10.61
N PHE A 15 -6.44 21.43 -10.45
CA PHE A 15 -5.38 20.49 -10.71
C PHE A 15 -4.39 20.55 -9.54
N PHE A 16 -3.74 19.42 -9.27
CA PHE A 16 -2.67 19.34 -8.28
C PHE A 16 -1.67 18.28 -8.73
N PHE A 17 -0.49 18.34 -8.13
CA PHE A 17 0.57 17.37 -8.36
C PHE A 17 0.88 16.67 -7.05
N LEU A 18 1.22 15.38 -7.14
CA LEU A 18 1.86 14.65 -6.06
C LEU A 18 3.29 14.38 -6.49
N ALA A 19 4.27 14.86 -5.75
CA ALA A 19 5.69 14.64 -6.03
C ALA A 19 6.32 13.89 -4.86
N GLN A 20 7.02 12.79 -5.16
CA GLN A 20 7.62 11.94 -4.13
C GLN A 20 9.12 12.18 -4.02
N THR A 21 9.63 12.33 -2.80
CA THR A 21 11.07 12.42 -2.52
C THR A 21 11.78 11.06 -2.57
N GLU A 22 13.11 11.08 -2.57
CA GLU A 22 13.94 9.88 -2.40
C GLU A 22 13.72 9.12 -1.08
N GLN A 23 13.12 9.77 -0.08
CA GLN A 23 12.77 9.15 1.21
C GLN A 23 11.35 8.55 1.21
N GLY A 24 10.58 8.79 0.15
CA GLY A 24 9.22 8.27 -0.01
C GLY A 24 8.12 9.26 0.39
N ASP A 25 8.50 10.47 0.82
CA ASP A 25 7.56 11.51 1.23
C ASP A 25 6.85 12.10 0.01
N ILE A 26 5.53 12.08 0.03
CA ILE A 26 4.72 12.70 -1.01
C ILE A 26 4.38 14.12 -0.56
N PHE A 27 4.63 15.08 -1.45
CA PHE A 27 4.15 16.45 -1.32
C PHE A 27 3.02 16.68 -2.30
N LYS A 28 1.93 17.28 -1.80
CA LYS A 28 0.91 17.89 -2.65
C LYS A 28 1.43 19.27 -3.06
N ILE A 29 1.50 19.47 -4.37
CA ILE A 29 1.92 20.73 -4.98
C ILE A 29 0.70 21.34 -5.66
N THR A 30 0.40 22.59 -5.31
CA THR A 30 -0.64 23.41 -5.92
C THR A 30 -0.01 24.69 -6.47
N LEU A 31 -0.62 25.22 -7.54
CA LEU A 31 -0.21 26.49 -8.13
C LEU A 31 -1.35 27.48 -7.88
N GLU A 32 -1.04 28.61 -7.26
CA GLU A 32 -1.98 29.73 -7.25
C GLU A 32 -1.79 30.57 -8.51
N THR A 33 -2.92 30.99 -9.06
CA THR A 33 -2.97 31.77 -10.29
C THR A 33 -3.87 32.97 -10.08
N ASP A 34 -3.39 34.15 -10.46
CA ASP A 34 -4.19 35.35 -10.62
C ASP A 34 -4.31 35.63 -12.12
N GLU A 35 -5.54 35.64 -12.62
CA GLU A 35 -5.86 35.64 -14.06
C GLU A 35 -5.11 34.52 -14.81
N ASP A 36 -4.17 34.87 -15.70
CA ASP A 36 -3.36 33.95 -16.51
C ASP A 36 -1.91 33.81 -15.99
N VAL A 37 -1.60 34.36 -14.80
CA VAL A 37 -0.25 34.40 -14.23
C VAL A 37 -0.17 33.57 -12.95
N VAL A 38 0.86 32.73 -12.85
CA VAL A 38 1.15 31.98 -11.61
C VAL A 38 1.76 32.93 -10.59
N THR A 39 1.14 33.04 -9.41
CA THR A 39 1.58 33.93 -8.33
C THR A 39 2.50 33.21 -7.34
N GLU A 40 2.14 31.98 -6.95
CA GLU A 40 2.89 31.20 -5.98
C GLU A 40 2.76 29.69 -6.20
N ILE A 41 3.80 28.96 -5.80
CA ILE A 41 3.83 27.50 -5.73
C ILE A 41 3.69 27.13 -4.26
N LYS A 42 2.66 26.35 -3.95
CA LYS A 42 2.38 25.86 -2.61
C LYS A 42 2.72 24.39 -2.52
N LEU A 43 3.48 24.03 -1.49
CA LEU A 43 3.86 22.65 -1.17
C LEU A 43 3.37 22.30 0.23
N LYS A 44 2.71 21.15 0.34
CA LYS A 44 2.23 20.63 1.60
C LYS A 44 2.57 19.15 1.72
N TYR A 45 3.10 18.73 2.86
CA TYR A 45 3.40 17.32 3.09
C TYR A 45 2.09 16.51 3.15
N PHE A 46 2.00 15.48 2.30
CA PHE A 46 0.77 14.73 2.07
C PHE A 46 0.74 13.44 2.89
N ASP A 47 1.65 12.51 2.63
CA ASP A 47 1.87 11.25 3.36
C ASP A 47 3.18 10.61 2.88
N THR A 48 3.74 9.65 3.62
CA THR A 48 4.93 8.89 3.21
C THR A 48 4.54 7.49 2.77
N VAL A 49 4.99 7.07 1.58
CA VAL A 49 4.80 5.72 1.04
C VAL A 49 6.14 5.14 0.56
N PRO A 50 6.25 3.83 0.28
CA PRO A 50 7.45 3.27 -0.33
C PRO A 50 7.87 4.04 -1.59
N VAL A 51 9.18 4.31 -1.70
CA VAL A 51 9.78 4.97 -2.88
C VAL A 51 9.31 4.29 -4.16
N ALA A 52 8.79 5.09 -5.08
CA ALA A 52 8.14 4.65 -6.31
C ALA A 52 8.89 5.10 -7.54
N THR A 53 8.89 4.22 -8.56
CA THR A 53 9.31 4.57 -9.91
C THR A 53 8.25 5.41 -10.62
N ALA A 54 6.98 5.14 -10.34
CA ALA A 54 5.86 5.89 -10.89
C ALA A 54 4.66 5.91 -9.91
N MET A 55 3.91 7.01 -9.95
CA MET A 55 2.65 7.15 -9.24
C MET A 55 1.53 7.46 -10.24
N CYS A 56 0.34 6.94 -9.99
CA CYS A 56 -0.84 7.17 -10.84
C CYS A 56 -2.03 7.56 -9.97
N VAL A 57 -2.54 8.79 -10.14
CA VAL A 57 -3.77 9.26 -9.48
C VAL A 57 -4.98 8.97 -10.38
N LEU A 58 -5.86 8.10 -9.92
CA LEU A 58 -7.06 7.68 -10.64
C LEU A 58 -8.25 8.60 -10.32
N LYS A 59 -9.13 8.80 -11.31
CA LYS A 59 -10.32 9.67 -11.19
C LYS A 59 -11.33 9.21 -10.13
N THR A 60 -11.27 7.94 -9.74
CA THR A 60 -12.13 7.34 -8.72
C THR A 60 -11.63 7.58 -7.29
N GLY A 61 -10.57 8.40 -7.11
CA GLY A 61 -10.03 8.71 -5.78
C GLY A 61 -9.02 7.68 -5.28
N PHE A 62 -8.23 7.08 -6.19
CA PHE A 62 -7.20 6.11 -5.84
C PHE A 62 -5.82 6.61 -6.27
N LEU A 63 -4.80 6.19 -5.54
CA LEU A 63 -3.39 6.40 -5.85
C LEU A 63 -2.71 5.03 -5.97
N PHE A 64 -2.28 4.69 -7.18
CA PHE A 64 -1.42 3.53 -7.40
C PHE A 64 0.05 3.94 -7.30
N VAL A 65 0.80 3.20 -6.49
CA VAL A 65 2.22 3.43 -6.18
C VAL A 65 3.03 2.24 -6.68
N ALA A 66 3.69 2.43 -7.84
CA ALA A 66 4.58 1.44 -8.41
C ALA A 66 5.97 1.57 -7.76
N SER A 67 6.16 0.91 -6.62
CA SER A 67 7.43 0.89 -5.88
C SER A 67 8.63 0.49 -6.76
N GLU A 68 9.78 1.12 -6.55
CA GLU A 68 11.02 0.77 -7.28
C GLU A 68 11.47 -0.68 -7.01
N PHE A 69 11.22 -1.15 -5.79
CA PHE A 69 11.54 -2.50 -5.32
C PHE A 69 10.54 -2.93 -4.24
N GLY A 70 10.24 -4.22 -4.21
CA GLY A 70 9.23 -4.83 -3.36
C GLY A 70 7.82 -4.70 -3.92
N ASN A 71 6.85 -5.02 -3.08
CA ASN A 71 5.42 -4.96 -3.40
C ASN A 71 5.00 -3.57 -3.87
N HIS A 72 3.94 -3.53 -4.67
CA HIS A 72 3.31 -2.30 -5.11
C HIS A 72 2.01 -2.08 -4.33
N PHE A 73 1.55 -0.84 -4.26
CA PHE A 73 0.46 -0.50 -3.35
C PHE A 73 -0.62 0.29 -4.06
N LEU A 74 -1.87 -0.04 -3.75
CA LEU A 74 -3.04 0.74 -4.13
C LEU A 74 -3.63 1.38 -2.89
N TYR A 75 -3.68 2.70 -2.89
CA TYR A 75 -4.27 3.48 -1.81
C TYR A 75 -5.56 4.15 -2.27
N GLN A 76 -6.51 4.29 -1.35
CA GLN A 76 -7.64 5.20 -1.51
C GLN A 76 -7.27 6.56 -0.91
N ILE A 77 -7.56 7.63 -1.64
CA ILE A 77 -7.40 9.01 -1.17
C ILE A 77 -8.64 9.35 -0.34
N ALA A 78 -8.52 9.28 0.99
CA ALA A 78 -9.61 9.62 1.92
C ALA A 78 -9.77 11.14 2.06
N HIS A 79 -8.64 11.85 2.11
CA HIS A 79 -8.60 13.30 2.27
C HIS A 79 -7.57 13.90 1.30
N LEU A 80 -7.86 15.09 0.77
CA LEU A 80 -6.95 15.82 -0.12
C LEU A 80 -5.91 16.67 0.64
N GLY A 81 -5.90 16.63 1.97
CA GLY A 81 -4.97 17.37 2.81
C GLY A 81 -5.16 18.89 2.78
N ASP A 82 -6.35 19.39 2.43
CA ASP A 82 -6.63 20.83 2.37
C ASP A 82 -6.98 21.41 3.74
N ASP A 83 -7.78 20.68 4.56
CA ASP A 83 -8.28 21.14 5.86
C ASP A 83 -7.62 20.42 7.05
N ASP A 84 -6.30 20.54 7.19
CA ASP A 84 -5.57 20.03 8.35
C ASP A 84 -4.58 21.06 8.91
N ASP A 85 -4.11 20.82 10.15
CA ASP A 85 -3.16 21.69 10.86
C ASP A 85 -1.71 21.55 10.32
N GLU A 86 -1.53 20.95 9.13
CA GLU A 86 -0.20 20.78 8.54
C GLU A 86 0.29 22.07 7.89
N LEU A 87 1.58 22.30 8.04
CA LEU A 87 2.25 23.47 7.49
C LEU A 87 2.21 23.42 5.95
N GLU A 88 1.70 24.50 5.36
CA GLU A 88 1.78 24.77 3.93
C GLU A 88 2.93 25.74 3.68
N PHE A 89 3.80 25.39 2.74
CA PHE A 89 4.95 26.19 2.35
C PHE A 89 4.68 26.87 1.02
N SER A 90 4.86 28.19 0.95
CA SER A 90 4.71 28.96 -0.29
C SER A 90 6.06 29.46 -0.80
N SER A 91 6.23 29.50 -2.12
CA SER A 91 7.37 30.14 -2.79
C SER A 91 7.47 31.64 -2.52
N ALA A 92 6.40 32.29 -2.07
CA ALA A 92 6.39 33.71 -1.71
C ALA A 92 6.88 33.97 -0.27
N MET A 93 7.03 32.92 0.55
CA MET A 93 7.56 33.07 1.90
C MET A 93 9.07 33.39 1.84
N PRO A 94 9.52 34.51 2.42
CA PRO A 94 10.94 34.84 2.42
C PRO A 94 11.69 33.87 3.34
N LEU A 95 12.68 33.17 2.78
CA LEU A 95 13.63 32.36 3.52
C LEU A 95 14.99 33.07 3.49
N GLU A 96 15.72 33.02 4.61
CA GLU A 96 17.11 33.47 4.64
C GLU A 96 18.00 32.49 3.85
N GLU A 97 19.16 32.96 3.40
CA GLU A 97 20.07 32.15 2.59
C GLU A 97 20.63 30.99 3.45
N GLY A 98 20.20 29.76 3.13
CA GLY A 98 20.57 28.55 3.86
C GLY A 98 19.43 27.95 4.70
N ASP A 99 18.33 28.68 4.88
CA ASP A 99 17.14 28.15 5.56
C ASP A 99 16.28 27.30 4.63
N THR A 100 15.68 26.25 5.20
CA THR A 100 14.77 25.36 4.49
C THR A 100 13.53 25.12 5.32
N PHE A 101 12.43 24.76 4.67
CA PHE A 101 11.24 24.30 5.36
C PHE A 101 11.47 22.94 6.03
N PHE A 102 10.91 22.77 7.23
CA PHE A 102 10.93 21.52 7.98
C PHE A 102 9.51 21.02 8.21
N PHE A 103 9.34 19.71 8.13
CA PHE A 103 8.09 19.01 8.40
C PHE A 103 8.38 17.75 9.24
N ALA A 104 7.36 17.21 9.90
CA ALA A 104 7.48 15.98 10.68
C ALA A 104 6.73 14.85 9.95
N PRO A 105 7.43 13.79 9.50
CA PRO A 105 6.77 12.61 8.95
C PRO A 105 5.79 12.00 9.96
N ARG A 106 4.65 11.54 9.47
CA ARG A 106 3.58 10.92 10.28
C ARG A 106 3.03 9.67 9.59
N PRO A 107 2.32 8.79 10.32
CA PRO A 107 1.55 7.70 9.73
C PRO A 107 0.52 8.22 8.72
N LEU A 108 0.07 7.33 7.83
CA LEU A 108 -0.90 7.65 6.77
C LEU A 108 -2.16 8.28 7.37
N ARG A 109 -2.50 9.48 6.89
CA ARG A 109 -3.72 10.20 7.28
C ARG A 109 -4.61 10.49 6.08
N ASN A 110 -4.00 10.80 4.93
CA ASN A 110 -4.70 11.14 3.70
C ASN A 110 -4.95 9.91 2.82
N LEU A 111 -4.10 8.89 2.96
CA LEU A 111 -4.16 7.63 2.23
C LEU A 111 -4.63 6.48 3.14
N VAL A 112 -5.45 5.59 2.58
CA VAL A 112 -5.83 4.32 3.20
C VAL A 112 -5.34 3.19 2.30
N LEU A 113 -4.59 2.23 2.84
CA LEU A 113 -4.14 1.07 2.08
C LEU A 113 -5.36 0.20 1.72
N VAL A 114 -5.56 -0.04 0.42
CA VAL A 114 -6.66 -0.85 -0.11
C VAL A 114 -6.17 -2.21 -0.55
N ASP A 115 -5.05 -2.23 -1.26
CA ASP A 115 -4.50 -3.45 -1.82
C ASP A 115 -2.98 -3.38 -1.89
N GLU A 116 -2.36 -4.55 -1.80
CA GLU A 116 -0.92 -4.76 -1.88
C GLU A 116 -0.65 -5.82 -2.94
N MET A 117 -0.05 -5.40 -4.06
CA MET A 117 0.31 -6.29 -5.14
C MET A 117 1.69 -6.86 -4.90
N GLU A 118 1.75 -8.18 -4.67
CA GLU A 118 3.00 -8.86 -4.41
C GLU A 118 3.98 -8.76 -5.59
N SER A 119 5.23 -8.44 -5.27
CA SER A 119 6.34 -8.41 -6.21
C SER A 119 7.58 -9.03 -5.56
N LEU A 120 8.25 -9.89 -6.33
CA LEU A 120 9.49 -10.54 -5.92
C LEU A 120 10.73 -9.68 -6.21
N SER A 121 10.55 -8.49 -6.79
CA SER A 121 11.67 -7.63 -7.19
C SER A 121 12.37 -6.98 -5.99
N PRO A 122 13.71 -6.92 -5.95
CA PRO A 122 14.64 -7.73 -6.73
C PRO A 122 14.82 -9.10 -6.05
N ILE A 123 14.94 -10.16 -6.85
CA ILE A 123 15.34 -11.47 -6.34
C ILE A 123 16.87 -11.48 -6.24
N LEU A 124 17.39 -11.56 -5.02
CA LEU A 124 18.83 -11.57 -4.76
C LEU A 124 19.42 -12.98 -4.80
N SER A 125 18.65 -13.96 -4.33
CA SER A 125 19.03 -15.37 -4.33
C SER A 125 17.79 -16.25 -4.28
N CYS A 126 17.87 -17.44 -4.88
CA CYS A 126 16.82 -18.44 -4.86
C CYS A 126 17.41 -19.81 -4.61
N ARG A 127 16.80 -20.58 -3.70
CA ARG A 127 17.13 -21.97 -3.44
C ARG A 127 15.88 -22.84 -3.62
N VAL A 128 16.04 -23.90 -4.41
CA VAL A 128 15.02 -24.96 -4.55
C VAL A 128 15.36 -26.06 -3.55
N ALA A 129 14.44 -26.35 -2.65
CA ALA A 129 14.57 -27.43 -1.67
C ALA A 129 13.18 -27.87 -1.19
N ASP A 130 13.05 -29.12 -0.77
CA ASP A 130 11.87 -29.58 -0.04
C ASP A 130 12.19 -29.58 1.46
N LEU A 131 12.03 -28.43 2.12
CA LEU A 131 12.24 -28.35 3.58
C LEU A 131 10.94 -28.58 4.35
N ALA A 132 9.79 -28.54 3.67
CA ALA A 132 8.48 -28.78 4.27
C ALA A 132 8.04 -30.25 4.21
N GLY A 133 8.69 -31.09 3.40
CA GLY A 133 8.33 -32.50 3.23
C GLY A 133 7.01 -32.67 2.47
N GLU A 134 6.75 -31.79 1.50
CA GLU A 134 5.49 -31.75 0.73
C GLU A 134 5.58 -32.57 -0.58
N ASP A 135 6.65 -33.36 -0.78
CA ASP A 135 7.04 -34.09 -2.00
C ASP A 135 7.32 -33.19 -3.23
N THR A 136 6.71 -32.02 -3.30
CA THR A 136 7.02 -30.96 -4.28
C THR A 136 7.98 -29.93 -3.67
N PRO A 137 9.16 -29.68 -4.26
CA PRO A 137 10.10 -28.73 -3.69
C PRO A 137 9.59 -27.29 -3.75
N GLN A 138 9.88 -26.49 -2.72
CA GLN A 138 9.52 -25.08 -2.64
C GLN A 138 10.67 -24.19 -3.15
N LEU A 139 10.34 -22.97 -3.58
CA LEU A 139 11.31 -21.94 -3.92
C LEU A 139 11.49 -20.98 -2.74
N TYR A 140 12.67 -21.00 -2.12
CA TYR A 140 13.07 -20.07 -1.07
C TYR A 140 13.81 -18.90 -1.69
N MET A 141 13.22 -17.71 -1.67
CA MET A 141 13.74 -16.52 -2.35
C MET A 141 14.05 -15.39 -1.37
N LEU A 142 15.27 -14.85 -1.44
CA LEU A 142 15.62 -13.59 -0.77
C LEU A 142 15.27 -12.44 -1.71
N CYS A 143 14.26 -11.65 -1.33
CA CYS A 143 13.69 -10.58 -2.15
C CYS A 143 13.68 -9.24 -1.43
N GLY A 144 13.56 -8.14 -2.17
CA GLY A 144 13.36 -6.80 -1.63
C GLY A 144 14.65 -6.01 -1.39
N ARG A 145 14.51 -4.83 -0.79
CA ARG A 145 15.62 -3.88 -0.58
C ARG A 145 15.53 -3.22 0.80
N GLY A 146 16.67 -3.12 1.48
CA GLY A 146 16.79 -2.44 2.76
C GLY A 146 15.79 -2.96 3.80
N PRO A 147 15.01 -2.09 4.49
CA PRO A 147 14.05 -2.51 5.51
C PRO A 147 12.84 -3.28 4.95
N ARG A 148 12.62 -3.27 3.63
CA ARG A 148 11.53 -4.02 2.96
C ARG A 148 12.03 -5.34 2.36
N SER A 149 13.14 -5.88 2.85
CA SER A 149 13.65 -7.19 2.42
C SER A 149 12.85 -8.32 3.08
N SER A 150 12.67 -9.44 2.37
CA SER A 150 11.90 -10.60 2.84
C SER A 150 12.49 -11.91 2.34
N LEU A 151 12.33 -12.98 3.12
CA LEU A 151 12.48 -14.36 2.64
C LEU A 151 11.09 -14.88 2.28
N ARG A 152 10.86 -15.18 1.00
CA ARG A 152 9.57 -15.69 0.51
C ARG A 152 9.68 -17.15 0.12
N VAL A 153 8.67 -17.93 0.48
CA VAL A 153 8.58 -19.36 0.14
C VAL A 153 7.45 -19.52 -0.88
N LEU A 154 7.79 -19.78 -2.14
CA LEU A 154 6.77 -20.06 -3.15
C LEU A 154 6.52 -21.56 -3.22
N ARG A 155 5.24 -21.91 -3.10
CA ARG A 155 4.71 -23.25 -3.30
C ARG A 155 3.89 -23.26 -4.58
N HIS A 156 4.04 -24.32 -5.37
CA HIS A 156 3.18 -24.50 -6.53
C HIS A 156 1.79 -24.93 -6.06
N GLY A 157 0.77 -24.14 -6.33
CA GLY A 157 -0.59 -24.45 -5.91
C GLY A 157 -1.57 -23.31 -6.18
N LEU A 158 -2.74 -23.42 -5.55
CA LEU A 158 -3.74 -22.37 -5.50
C LEU A 158 -3.55 -21.58 -4.22
N GLU A 159 -3.73 -20.27 -4.31
CA GLU A 159 -3.74 -19.40 -3.15
C GLU A 159 -4.89 -19.79 -2.21
N VAL A 160 -4.59 -19.89 -0.91
CA VAL A 160 -5.57 -20.19 0.13
C VAL A 160 -5.65 -18.99 1.07
N SER A 161 -6.79 -18.31 1.08
CA SER A 161 -7.04 -17.22 2.02
C SER A 161 -7.53 -17.78 3.36
N GLU A 162 -6.73 -17.57 4.40
CA GLU A 162 -7.08 -17.98 5.76
C GLU A 162 -8.13 -17.02 6.34
N MET A 163 -9.34 -17.53 6.58
CA MET A 163 -10.46 -16.71 7.08
C MET A 163 -10.58 -16.72 8.61
N ALA A 164 -10.15 -17.80 9.26
CA ALA A 164 -10.17 -17.95 10.70
C ALA A 164 -9.26 -19.10 11.14
N VAL A 165 -8.62 -18.95 12.30
CA VAL A 165 -7.84 -20.01 12.96
C VAL A 165 -8.33 -20.16 14.39
N SER A 166 -8.63 -21.39 14.76
CA SER A 166 -8.92 -21.76 16.14
C SER A 166 -8.23 -23.09 16.42
N GLU A 167 -7.33 -23.09 17.40
CA GLU A 167 -6.73 -24.33 17.87
C GLU A 167 -7.78 -25.18 18.58
N LEU A 168 -7.84 -26.47 18.25
CA LEU A 168 -8.74 -27.42 18.88
C LEU A 168 -7.95 -28.29 19.89
N PRO A 169 -8.51 -28.58 21.07
CA PRO A 169 -7.86 -29.46 22.04
C PRO A 169 -7.86 -30.91 21.53
N GLY A 170 -6.80 -31.67 21.78
CA GLY A 170 -6.69 -33.06 21.35
C GLY A 170 -6.41 -33.20 19.85
N ASN A 171 -6.77 -34.34 19.26
CA ASN A 171 -6.50 -34.64 17.85
C ASN A 171 -7.82 -34.86 17.09
N PRO A 172 -8.40 -33.80 16.47
CA PRO A 172 -9.63 -33.95 15.70
C PRO A 172 -9.37 -34.83 14.48
N ASN A 173 -10.28 -35.76 14.19
CA ASN A 173 -10.16 -36.71 13.09
C ASN A 173 -10.97 -36.30 11.85
N ALA A 174 -11.98 -35.43 12.00
CA ALA A 174 -12.86 -35.00 10.92
C ALA A 174 -13.63 -33.73 11.30
N VAL A 175 -14.00 -32.97 10.27
CA VAL A 175 -14.80 -31.75 10.38
C VAL A 175 -15.93 -31.76 9.34
N TRP A 176 -17.13 -31.31 9.73
CA TRP A 176 -18.28 -31.15 8.84
C TRP A 176 -18.99 -29.83 9.07
N THR A 177 -19.51 -29.23 8.00
CA THR A 177 -20.42 -28.09 8.08
C THR A 177 -21.81 -28.51 7.63
N VAL A 178 -22.85 -28.05 8.35
CA VAL A 178 -24.23 -28.48 8.12
C VAL A 178 -25.20 -27.29 8.19
N LYS A 179 -26.07 -27.19 7.20
CA LYS A 179 -27.20 -26.24 7.20
C LYS A 179 -28.26 -26.65 8.21
N ARG A 180 -29.03 -25.67 8.70
CA ARG A 180 -30.19 -25.98 9.56
C ARG A 180 -31.28 -26.74 8.80
N ARG A 181 -31.51 -26.38 7.54
CA ARG A 181 -32.55 -26.92 6.65
C ARG A 181 -32.06 -26.92 5.22
N SER A 182 -32.55 -27.87 4.42
CA SER A 182 -32.25 -27.99 2.99
C SER A 182 -33.16 -27.14 2.09
N ASP A 183 -34.11 -26.41 2.68
CA ASP A 183 -35.22 -25.73 2.01
C ASP A 183 -34.84 -24.49 1.18
N GLY A 184 -33.54 -24.28 0.89
CA GLY A 184 -33.05 -23.21 0.02
C GLY A 184 -33.14 -21.79 0.60
N TYR A 185 -33.93 -21.57 1.65
CA TYR A 185 -34.06 -20.28 2.33
C TYR A 185 -32.81 -19.89 3.12
N SER A 186 -32.02 -20.88 3.56
CA SER A 186 -30.73 -20.63 4.23
C SER A 186 -29.57 -20.78 3.25
N LEU A 187 -28.95 -19.64 2.90
CA LEU A 187 -27.76 -19.60 2.06
C LEU A 187 -26.49 -20.00 2.82
N VAL A 188 -26.51 -19.94 4.15
CA VAL A 188 -25.35 -20.20 5.02
C VAL A 188 -25.50 -21.49 5.82
N ASP A 189 -24.38 -22.13 6.10
CA ASP A 189 -24.30 -23.24 7.06
C ASP A 189 -24.53 -22.74 8.49
N LYS A 190 -25.13 -23.58 9.34
CA LYS A 190 -25.48 -23.19 10.72
C LYS A 190 -24.57 -23.81 11.77
N PHE A 191 -24.03 -24.99 11.50
CA PHE A 191 -23.24 -25.75 12.48
C PHE A 191 -21.93 -26.21 11.85
N GLN A 192 -20.87 -26.19 12.65
CA GLN A 192 -19.60 -26.85 12.37
C GLN A 192 -19.39 -27.90 13.46
N PHE A 193 -19.11 -29.15 13.07
CA PHE A 193 -18.85 -30.25 14.00
C PHE A 193 -17.43 -30.74 13.80
N ALA A 194 -16.66 -30.87 14.88
CA ALA A 194 -15.38 -31.56 14.90
C ALA A 194 -15.51 -32.84 15.71
N SER A 195 -15.08 -33.98 15.16
CA SER A 195 -15.03 -35.26 15.88
C SER A 195 -13.62 -35.50 16.40
N PHE A 196 -13.53 -35.95 17.65
CA PHE A 196 -12.30 -36.36 18.31
C PHE A 196 -12.35 -37.87 18.55
N ARG A 197 -11.18 -38.52 18.57
CA ARG A 197 -11.06 -39.90 19.06
C ARG A 197 -11.03 -39.94 20.58
#